data_AF-A0A1X0U9A5-F1
#
_entry.id   AF-A0A1X0U9A5-F1
#
_cell.length_a   1.000
_cell.length_b   1.000
_cell.length_c   1.000
_cell.angle_alpha   90.00
_cell.angle_beta   90.00
_cell.angle_gamma   90.00
#
_symmetry.space_group_name_H-M   'P 1'
#
loop_
_entity.id
_entity.type
_entity.pdbx_description
1 polymer ?
#
loop_
_entity_poly.entity_id
_entity_poly.type
_entity_poly.pdbx_seq_one_letter_code
_entity_poly.pdbx_strand_id
1 'polypeptide(L)'
;MNSAAKAQSRFRRVARVVVSVAGAVAVFAATGACGTDATNTGSSSTLAPTDAPTTATSPSGAAGITEQQSQQLCSDLDAQLQEWRIQGPTIGRGGLNIVVQTWAAQSGTINLQVVQNRSIVDEVTIATCPDTRAEAMRSLDIPDLASGLVGF
;
A
#
# COMPACT_ATOMS: atom_id res chain seq x y z
N MET A 1 29.30 52.46 -23.57
CA MET A 1 28.74 51.26 -22.91
C MET A 1 27.25 51.53 -22.77
N ASN A 2 26.46 51.13 -23.76
CA ASN A 2 25.11 51.65 -24.01
C ASN A 2 24.02 50.64 -23.65
N SER A 3 22.85 51.16 -23.26
CA SER A 3 21.52 50.53 -23.22
C SER A 3 21.24 49.67 -21.98
N ALA A 4 20.89 50.25 -20.83
CA ALA A 4 19.59 50.90 -20.53
C ALA A 4 18.37 50.00 -20.80
N ALA A 5 17.75 49.59 -19.70
CA ALA A 5 16.31 49.37 -19.52
C ALA A 5 15.45 49.74 -20.75
N LYS A 6 14.99 48.72 -21.47
CA LYS A 6 13.87 48.87 -22.40
C LYS A 6 13.13 47.55 -22.49
N ALA A 7 11.81 47.62 -22.39
CA ALA A 7 10.83 46.54 -22.63
C ALA A 7 10.35 45.72 -21.40
N GLN A 8 9.91 46.41 -20.35
CA GLN A 8 8.55 46.13 -19.86
C GLN A 8 7.56 46.37 -21.03
N SER A 9 7.25 45.36 -21.84
CA SER A 9 6.16 45.44 -22.84
C SER A 9 6.09 44.13 -23.62
N ARG A 10 5.40 43.13 -23.06
CA ARG A 10 4.53 42.14 -23.73
C ARG A 10 3.85 41.34 -22.61
N PHE A 11 3.11 41.99 -21.72
CA PHE A 11 1.64 41.84 -21.77
C PHE A 11 1.17 40.70 -22.67
N ARG A 12 0.47 39.75 -22.04
CA ARG A 12 -0.62 38.95 -22.61
C ARG A 12 -0.21 37.95 -23.68
N ARG A 13 -0.15 36.68 -23.26
CA ARG A 13 -0.90 35.55 -23.82
C ARG A 13 -0.51 34.32 -23.00
N VAL A 14 -1.28 33.93 -21.99
CA VAL A 14 -2.44 33.03 -22.16
C VAL A 14 -2.08 31.89 -23.12
N ALA A 15 -1.67 30.77 -22.56
CA ALA A 15 -1.92 29.46 -23.15
C ALA A 15 -1.93 28.43 -22.02
N ARG A 16 -3.13 28.20 -21.48
CA ARG A 16 -3.48 26.94 -20.83
C ARG A 16 -3.21 25.85 -21.87
N VAL A 17 -2.36 24.88 -21.58
CA VAL A 17 -2.26 23.67 -22.41
C VAL A 17 -2.83 22.53 -21.59
N VAL A 18 -4.12 22.32 -21.82
CA VAL A 18 -4.87 21.12 -21.44
C VAL A 18 -4.53 20.07 -22.50
N VAL A 19 -3.88 18.97 -22.14
CA VAL A 19 -3.74 17.82 -23.04
C VAL A 19 -4.72 16.75 -22.59
N SER A 20 -5.86 16.74 -23.29
CA SER A 20 -6.83 15.66 -23.27
C SER A 20 -6.34 14.58 -24.23
N VAL A 21 -6.07 13.37 -23.76
CA VAL A 21 -5.97 12.18 -24.63
C VAL A 21 -7.19 11.31 -24.35
N ALA A 22 -8.14 11.36 -25.27
CA ALA A 22 -9.29 10.48 -25.30
C ALA A 22 -8.97 9.24 -26.16
N GLY A 23 -9.23 8.06 -25.61
CA GLY A 23 -9.86 6.94 -26.31
C GLY A 23 -8.98 5.98 -27.12
N ALA A 24 -8.83 4.75 -26.60
CA ALA A 24 -9.09 3.53 -27.36
C ALA A 24 -9.37 2.35 -26.41
N VAL A 25 -10.54 1.74 -26.56
CA VAL A 25 -10.99 0.50 -25.90
C VAL A 25 -10.37 -0.69 -26.63
N ALA A 26 -9.79 -1.64 -25.89
CA ALA A 26 -9.57 -3.00 -26.38
C ALA A 26 -9.88 -4.00 -25.26
N VAL A 27 -11.01 -4.68 -25.40
CA VAL A 27 -11.44 -5.83 -24.61
C VAL A 27 -10.68 -7.06 -25.13
N PHE A 28 -9.91 -7.73 -24.28
CA PHE A 28 -9.48 -9.11 -24.55
C PHE A 28 -10.21 -10.05 -23.59
N ALA A 29 -11.09 -10.86 -24.18
CA ALA A 29 -11.82 -11.92 -23.54
C ALA A 29 -11.11 -13.27 -23.76
N ALA A 30 -10.94 -13.99 -22.65
CA ALA A 30 -11.14 -15.42 -22.47
C ALA A 30 -10.10 -16.47 -22.93
N THR A 31 -9.99 -17.44 -22.01
CA THR A 31 -9.70 -18.88 -22.14
C THR A 31 -8.26 -19.36 -21.98
N GLY A 32 -8.07 -20.09 -20.87
CA GLY A 32 -6.97 -20.98 -20.58
C GLY A 32 -7.46 -22.02 -19.57
N ALA A 33 -8.48 -22.80 -19.96
CA ALA A 33 -8.89 -23.98 -19.23
C ALA A 33 -7.90 -25.11 -19.56
N CYS A 34 -7.23 -25.65 -18.55
CA CYS A 34 -6.56 -26.94 -18.63
C CYS A 34 -7.21 -27.86 -17.58
N GLY A 35 -8.19 -28.65 -18.02
CA GLY A 35 -8.40 -30.02 -17.53
C GLY A 35 -7.84 -30.95 -18.62
N THR A 36 -7.38 -32.17 -18.38
CA THR A 36 -7.73 -33.16 -17.36
C THR A 36 -6.69 -34.27 -17.48
N ASP A 37 -6.33 -34.95 -16.38
CA ASP A 37 -6.15 -36.40 -16.42
C ASP A 37 -6.63 -37.01 -15.10
N ALA A 38 -7.53 -37.97 -15.23
CA ALA A 38 -8.26 -38.64 -14.17
C ALA A 38 -7.65 -40.00 -13.88
N THR A 39 -7.43 -40.35 -12.61
CA THR A 39 -7.81 -41.66 -12.02
C THR A 39 -7.34 -41.75 -10.56
N ASN A 40 -8.29 -41.75 -9.61
CA ASN A 40 -8.25 -42.76 -8.56
C ASN A 40 -9.67 -43.01 -8.02
N THR A 41 -10.10 -44.24 -8.20
CA THR A 41 -11.35 -44.80 -7.71
C THR A 41 -11.21 -45.09 -6.22
N GLY A 42 -12.12 -44.55 -5.41
CA GLY A 42 -12.21 -44.87 -3.99
C GLY A 42 -13.51 -44.34 -3.41
N SER A 43 -14.59 -45.10 -3.54
CA SER A 43 -15.85 -44.86 -2.86
C SER A 43 -15.70 -45.03 -1.34
N SER A 44 -16.25 -44.10 -0.55
CA SER A 44 -17.21 -44.39 0.52
C SER A 44 -17.66 -43.12 1.25
N SER A 45 -18.95 -43.12 1.58
CA SER A 45 -19.81 -42.06 2.09
C SER A 45 -19.36 -41.43 3.41
N THR A 46 -19.54 -40.12 3.58
CA THR A 46 -20.05 -39.53 4.84
C THR A 46 -20.69 -38.15 4.58
N LEU A 47 -21.65 -37.83 5.44
CA LEU A 47 -22.70 -36.79 5.43
C LEU A 47 -22.25 -35.33 5.17
N ALA A 48 -23.19 -34.54 4.62
CA ALA A 48 -23.11 -33.08 4.48
C ALA A 48 -22.96 -32.35 5.83
N PRO A 49 -22.47 -31.10 5.84
CA PRO A 49 -23.41 -29.99 5.63
C PRO A 49 -22.94 -28.95 4.60
N THR A 50 -23.93 -28.22 4.11
CA THR A 50 -23.80 -26.97 3.38
C THR A 50 -23.08 -25.93 4.23
N ASP A 51 -21.86 -25.57 3.88
CA ASP A 51 -21.24 -24.33 4.38
C ASP A 51 -21.80 -23.15 3.60
N ALA A 52 -22.45 -22.26 4.34
CA ALA A 52 -22.94 -20.96 3.89
C ALA A 52 -21.78 -20.13 3.29
N PRO A 53 -22.07 -19.12 2.45
CA PRO A 53 -21.03 -18.18 2.04
C PRO A 53 -20.49 -17.50 3.31
N THR A 54 -19.24 -17.79 3.65
CA THR A 54 -18.50 -17.05 4.66
C THR A 54 -18.49 -15.61 4.20
N THR A 55 -19.28 -14.78 4.87
CA THR A 55 -19.21 -13.34 4.70
C THR A 55 -17.79 -12.97 5.11
N ALA A 56 -16.96 -12.62 4.12
CA ALA A 56 -15.65 -12.06 4.37
C ALA A 56 -15.87 -10.80 5.22
N THR A 57 -15.66 -10.91 6.52
CA THR A 57 -15.53 -9.77 7.40
C THR A 57 -14.30 -9.03 6.90
N SER A 58 -14.51 -7.98 6.08
CA SER A 58 -13.48 -6.98 5.82
C SER A 58 -12.94 -6.55 7.19
N PRO A 59 -11.61 -6.55 7.40
CA PRO A 59 -11.05 -6.06 8.65
C PRO A 59 -11.58 -4.65 8.83
N SER A 60 -12.32 -4.42 9.92
CA SER A 60 -12.71 -3.07 10.30
C SER A 60 -11.43 -2.34 10.63
N GLY A 61 -10.94 -1.58 9.65
CA GLY A 61 -9.79 -0.70 9.79
C GLY A 61 -10.01 0.18 11.00
N ALA A 62 -8.93 0.41 11.75
CA ALA A 62 -8.91 1.35 12.85
C ALA A 62 -9.66 2.63 12.44
N ALA A 63 -10.57 3.09 13.29
CA ALA A 63 -11.61 4.06 12.93
C ALA A 63 -11.05 5.24 12.10
N GLY A 64 -11.41 5.30 10.81
CA GLY A 64 -10.96 6.35 9.87
C GLY A 64 -9.91 5.92 8.84
N ILE A 65 -9.44 4.67 8.87
CA ILE A 65 -8.54 4.10 7.87
C ILE A 65 -9.34 3.24 6.89
N THR A 66 -9.24 3.56 5.60
CA THR A 66 -9.89 2.77 4.54
C THR A 66 -9.08 1.53 4.19
N GLU A 67 -9.74 0.50 3.65
CA GLU A 67 -9.08 -0.71 3.17
C GLU A 67 -7.97 -0.40 2.15
N GLN A 68 -8.21 0.55 1.23
CA GLN A 68 -7.22 0.96 0.24
C GLN A 68 -5.96 1.55 0.88
N GLN A 69 -6.11 2.33 1.96
CA GLN A 69 -4.97 2.89 2.69
C GLN A 69 -4.21 1.80 3.44
N SER A 70 -4.90 0.82 4.02
CA SER A 70 -4.27 -0.32 4.68
C SER A 70 -3.43 -1.14 3.69
N GLN A 71 -4.01 -1.46 2.53
CA GLN A 71 -3.31 -2.19 1.46
C GLN A 71 -2.11 -1.41 0.93
N GLN A 72 -2.23 -0.08 0.78
CA GLN A 72 -1.12 0.77 0.34
C GLN A 72 0.06 0.70 1.31
N LEU A 73 -0.19 0.81 2.62
CA LEU A 73 0.87 0.67 3.64
C LEU A 73 1.59 -0.67 3.51
N CYS A 74 0.83 -1.76 3.36
CA CYS A 74 1.38 -3.10 3.19
C CYS A 74 2.25 -3.22 1.93
N SER A 75 1.77 -2.68 0.80
CA SER A 75 2.53 -2.67 -0.45
C SER A 75 3.82 -1.87 -0.33
N ASP A 76 3.80 -0.71 0.33
CA ASP A 76 4.97 0.13 0.51
C ASP A 76 5.99 -0.49 1.46
N LEU A 77 5.55 -1.19 2.50
CA LEU A 77 6.43 -1.98 3.37
C LEU A 77 7.09 -3.12 2.59
N ASP A 78 6.31 -3.89 1.82
CA ASP A 78 6.80 -5.03 1.05
C ASP A 78 7.89 -4.63 0.05
N ALA A 79 7.65 -3.54 -0.68
CA ALA A 79 8.59 -2.98 -1.66
C ALA A 79 9.97 -2.66 -1.05
N GLN A 80 10.00 -2.30 0.23
CA GLN A 80 11.22 -1.90 0.93
C GLN A 80 11.96 -3.08 1.56
N LEU A 81 11.33 -4.25 1.71
CA LEU A 81 11.90 -5.38 2.44
C LEU A 81 13.21 -5.89 1.83
N GLN A 82 13.36 -5.88 0.51
CA GLN A 82 14.60 -6.32 -0.14
C GLN A 82 15.75 -5.36 0.19
N GLU A 83 15.50 -4.05 0.11
CA GLU A 83 16.49 -3.02 0.43
C GLU A 83 16.89 -3.08 1.90
N TRP A 84 15.92 -3.27 2.82
CA TRP A 84 16.22 -3.37 4.25
C TRP A 84 17.06 -4.58 4.60
N ARG A 85 16.89 -5.71 3.90
CA ARG A 85 17.76 -6.89 4.08
C ARG A 85 19.18 -6.66 3.57
N ILE A 86 19.35 -5.86 2.52
CA ILE A 86 20.66 -5.54 1.96
C ILE A 86 21.40 -4.51 2.83
N GLN A 87 20.73 -3.43 3.21
CA GLN A 87 21.33 -2.32 3.97
C GLN A 87 21.36 -2.55 5.48
N GLY A 88 20.52 -3.45 5.98
CA GLY A 88 20.40 -3.76 7.39
C GLY A 88 19.50 -2.79 8.19
N PRO A 89 19.34 -3.06 9.50
CA PRO A 89 18.30 -2.46 10.33
C PRO A 89 18.48 -0.95 10.57
N THR A 90 19.72 -0.45 10.60
CA THR A 90 19.99 0.98 10.85
C THR A 90 19.37 1.86 9.77
N ILE A 91 19.59 1.52 8.49
CA ILE A 91 19.01 2.25 7.36
C ILE A 91 17.53 1.90 7.22
N GLY A 92 17.17 0.63 7.41
CA GLY A 92 15.80 0.17 7.30
C GLY A 92 14.83 0.89 8.25
N ARG A 93 15.23 1.16 9.50
CA ARG A 93 14.38 1.89 10.46
C ARG A 93 14.13 3.33 10.01
N GLY A 94 15.11 3.98 9.38
CA GLY A 94 14.90 5.27 8.71
C GLY A 94 13.89 5.14 7.56
N GLY A 95 14.01 4.08 6.76
CA GLY A 95 13.06 3.75 5.69
C GLY A 95 11.62 3.55 6.19
N LEU A 96 11.44 2.84 7.31
CA LEU A 96 10.14 2.62 7.93
C LEU A 96 9.47 3.95 8.30
N ASN A 97 10.23 4.89 8.87
CA ASN A 97 9.71 6.21 9.21
C ASN A 97 9.20 6.96 7.97
N ILE A 98 9.95 6.90 6.87
CA ILE A 98 9.55 7.53 5.61
C ILE A 98 8.27 6.90 5.07
N VAL A 99 8.16 5.56 5.07
CA VAL A 99 6.97 4.85 4.60
C VAL A 99 5.74 5.27 5.41
N VAL A 100 5.83 5.22 6.75
CA VAL A 100 4.68 5.53 7.62
C VAL A 100 4.30 7.01 7.55
N GLN A 101 5.26 7.94 7.53
CA GLN A 101 4.97 9.36 7.38
C GLN A 101 4.31 9.66 6.02
N THR A 102 4.78 9.01 4.96
CA THR A 102 4.22 9.14 3.61
C THR A 102 2.79 8.62 3.57
N TRP A 103 2.56 7.42 4.10
CA TRP A 103 1.23 6.82 4.22
C TRP A 103 0.26 7.70 5.02
N ALA A 104 0.73 8.21 6.17
CA ALA A 104 -0.06 9.09 7.02
C ALA A 104 -0.39 10.42 6.33
N ALA A 105 0.52 10.96 5.51
CA ALA A 105 0.32 12.19 4.73
C ALA A 105 -0.69 11.99 3.59
N GLN A 106 -0.59 10.89 2.85
CA GLN A 106 -1.51 10.58 1.75
C GLN A 106 -2.93 10.32 2.22
N SER A 107 -3.08 9.88 3.46
CA SER A 107 -4.37 9.48 4.00
C SER A 107 -5.23 10.62 4.56
N GLY A 108 -4.70 11.85 4.62
CA GLY A 108 -5.44 13.09 4.92
C GLY A 108 -5.89 13.28 6.38
N THR A 109 -6.52 12.28 6.99
CA THR A 109 -7.02 12.29 8.39
C THR A 109 -6.17 11.46 9.34
N ILE A 110 -5.38 10.52 8.80
CA ILE A 110 -4.54 9.58 9.56
C ILE A 110 -3.32 10.25 10.20
N ASN A 111 -2.86 11.39 9.67
CA ASN A 111 -1.69 12.10 10.20
C ASN A 111 -1.83 12.36 11.72
N LEU A 112 -2.98 12.85 12.14
CA LEU A 112 -3.24 13.10 13.57
C LEU A 112 -3.40 11.79 14.37
N GLN A 113 -4.02 10.77 13.78
CA GLN A 113 -4.22 9.46 14.42
C GLN A 113 -2.89 8.75 14.69
N VAL A 114 -1.94 8.76 13.74
CA VAL A 114 -0.62 8.14 13.92
C VAL A 114 0.22 8.92 14.93
N VAL A 115 0.14 10.25 14.93
CA VAL A 115 0.80 11.10 15.94
C VAL A 115 0.25 10.82 17.34
N GLN A 116 -1.07 10.71 17.48
CA GLN A 116 -1.73 10.44 18.76
C GLN A 116 -1.57 8.99 19.21
N ASN A 117 -1.55 8.05 18.27
CA ASN A 117 -1.44 6.63 18.53
C ASN A 117 -0.65 5.90 17.43
N ARG A 118 0.64 5.68 17.69
CA ARG A 118 1.51 4.94 16.77
C ARG A 118 1.17 3.45 16.66
N SER A 119 0.44 2.86 17.63
CA SER A 119 0.03 1.45 17.57
C SER A 119 -0.85 1.14 16.36
N ILE A 120 -1.49 2.16 15.78
CA ILE A 120 -2.36 2.00 14.63
C ILE A 120 -1.63 1.40 13.41
N VAL A 121 -0.31 1.65 13.29
CA VAL A 121 0.51 1.05 12.23
C VAL A 121 0.59 -0.47 12.40
N ASP A 122 0.81 -0.93 13.63
CA ASP A 122 0.79 -2.36 13.94
C ASP A 122 -0.61 -2.96 13.80
N GLU A 123 -1.66 -2.30 14.29
CA GLU A 123 -3.03 -2.80 14.17
C GLU A 123 -3.45 -2.99 12.71
N VAL A 124 -3.19 -1.98 11.87
CA VAL A 124 -3.49 -2.04 10.43
C VAL A 124 -2.72 -3.18 9.76
N THR A 125 -1.42 -3.29 10.02
CA THR A 125 -0.57 -4.29 9.36
C THR A 125 -0.81 -5.70 9.89
N ILE A 126 -1.17 -5.88 11.16
CA ILE A 126 -1.63 -7.17 11.72
C ILE A 126 -2.91 -7.62 11.01
N ALA A 127 -3.87 -6.72 10.81
CA ALA A 127 -5.15 -7.04 10.20
C ALA A 127 -5.05 -7.27 8.68
N THR A 128 -4.11 -6.61 8.01
CA THR A 128 -4.08 -6.55 6.53
C THR A 128 -2.96 -7.40 5.92
N CYS A 129 -1.76 -7.39 6.50
CA CYS A 129 -0.57 -8.04 5.94
C CYS A 129 0.37 -8.58 7.04
N PRO A 130 -0.06 -9.57 7.84
CA PRO A 130 0.71 -10.06 8.98
C PRO A 130 2.09 -10.61 8.60
N ASP A 131 2.22 -11.22 7.41
CA ASP A 131 3.50 -11.75 6.92
C ASP A 131 4.49 -10.62 6.57
N THR A 132 4.05 -9.61 5.83
CA THR A 132 4.86 -8.42 5.51
C THR A 132 5.28 -7.70 6.79
N ARG A 133 4.38 -7.56 7.77
CA ARG A 133 4.70 -7.00 9.09
C ARG A 133 5.78 -7.82 9.80
N ALA A 134 5.63 -9.14 9.87
CA ALA A 134 6.60 -10.01 10.51
C ALA A 134 7.98 -9.89 9.88
N GLU A 135 8.02 -9.80 8.56
CA GLU A 135 9.27 -9.70 7.83
C GLU A 135 9.93 -8.32 7.94
N ALA A 136 9.13 -7.25 7.98
CA ALA A 136 9.60 -5.92 8.34
C ALA A 136 10.22 -5.94 9.74
N MET A 137 9.53 -6.47 10.75
CA MET A 137 10.06 -6.55 12.12
C MET A 137 11.39 -7.30 12.19
N ARG A 138 11.51 -8.45 11.50
CA ARG A 138 12.78 -9.21 11.43
C ARG A 138 13.88 -8.43 10.73
N SER A 139 13.59 -7.84 9.58
CA SER A 139 14.58 -7.09 8.79
C SER A 139 15.09 -5.85 9.53
N LEU A 140 14.23 -5.25 10.35
CA LEU A 140 14.50 -4.04 11.11
C LEU A 140 15.00 -4.31 12.54
N ASP A 141 14.98 -5.56 12.99
CA ASP A 141 15.31 -5.98 14.35
C ASP A 141 14.52 -5.20 15.42
N ILE A 142 13.20 -5.07 15.24
CA ILE A 142 12.31 -4.32 16.14
C ILE A 142 11.19 -5.20 16.68
N PRO A 143 10.71 -4.97 17.93
CA PRO A 143 9.65 -5.75 18.54
C PRO A 143 8.26 -5.52 17.92
N ASP A 144 8.02 -4.32 17.41
CA ASP A 144 6.79 -3.89 16.73
C ASP A 144 7.10 -2.70 15.80
N LEU A 145 6.27 -2.45 14.79
CA LEU A 145 6.53 -1.37 13.83
C LEU A 145 6.52 0.01 14.51
N ALA A 146 5.61 0.24 15.46
CA ALA A 146 5.49 1.49 16.19
C ALA A 146 6.76 1.85 17.00
N SER A 147 7.49 0.87 17.51
CA SER A 147 8.76 1.05 18.23
C SER A 147 9.89 1.53 17.32
N GLY A 148 9.80 1.26 16.02
CA GLY A 148 10.74 1.73 15.00
C GLY A 148 10.49 3.18 14.54
N LEU A 149 9.38 3.79 14.97
CA LEU A 149 8.95 5.13 14.57
C LEU A 149 9.52 6.22 15.47
N VAL A 150 10.05 7.29 14.85
CA VAL A 150 10.64 8.46 15.50
C VAL A 150 10.05 9.76 14.93
N GLY A 151 9.95 10.79 15.76
CA GLY A 151 9.65 12.17 15.31
C GLY A 151 8.22 12.43 14.83
N PHE A 152 7.23 11.78 15.43
CA PHE A 152 5.81 12.12 15.29
C PHE A 152 5.39 13.16 16.34
#